data_AF-A0A1V6B293-F1
#
_entry.id   AF-A0A1V6B293-F1
#
_cell.length_a   1.000
_cell.length_b   1.000
_cell.length_c   1.000
_cell.angle_alpha   90.00
_cell.angle_beta   90.00
_cell.angle_gamma   90.00
#
_symmetry.space_group_name_H-M   'P 1'
#
loop_
_entity.id
_entity.type
_entity.pdbx_description
1 polymer ?
#
loop_
_entity_poly.entity_id
_entity_poly.type
_entity_poly.pdbx_seq_one_letter_code
_entity_poly.pdbx_strand_id
1 'polypeptide(L)'
;MKCTQAHELIGELLEGTIREEDRRALEEHLESCPDCRELLADFQEIKTQAAALPRIEPSPAVWPNILDAVRRERRERSARAVLSVSWWDRLFAPGRPRYALAAALALVLVVGGALLILPSRKPAAPAVSSGNGGEYAMAKLQEAEIHYRLAIRALSDAAAGQQTGLDAKTMEALDRDLRTIDAVIASCREAVLRDPRNVEARVYLLGAYKGKVEFLENIIEAKKKSTAPLSGKIAL
;
A
#
# COMPACT_ATOMS: atom_id res chain seq x y z
N MET A 1 -36.04 16.50 15.70
CA MET A 1 -34.71 16.28 15.07
C MET A 1 -33.63 17.04 15.83
N LYS A 2 -32.36 16.59 15.81
CA LYS A 2 -31.22 17.37 16.33
C LYS A 2 -30.69 18.31 15.24
N CYS A 3 -30.17 19.48 15.61
CA CYS A 3 -29.66 20.46 14.63
C CYS A 3 -28.55 19.89 13.72
N THR A 4 -27.68 19.01 14.24
CA THR A 4 -26.64 18.35 13.41
C THR A 4 -27.22 17.56 12.24
N GLN A 5 -28.32 16.84 12.48
CA GLN A 5 -29.01 16.09 11.44
C GLN A 5 -29.76 17.03 10.48
N ALA A 6 -30.30 18.14 11.00
CA ALA A 6 -30.93 19.15 10.17
C ALA A 6 -29.94 19.79 9.19
N HIS A 7 -28.70 20.04 9.62
CA HIS A 7 -27.66 20.62 8.76
C HIS A 7 -27.27 19.69 7.60
N GLU A 8 -27.20 18.37 7.84
CA GLU A 8 -26.98 17.39 6.77
C GLU A 8 -28.13 17.40 5.76
N LEU A 9 -29.38 17.38 6.24
CA LEU A 9 -30.56 17.42 5.38
C LEU A 9 -30.70 18.75 4.62
N ILE A 10 -30.23 19.88 5.17
CA ILE A 10 -30.17 21.16 4.46
C ILE A 10 -29.26 21.05 3.23
N GLY A 11 -28.12 20.36 3.34
CA GLY A 11 -27.24 20.10 2.20
C GLY A 11 -27.94 19.31 1.10
N GLU A 12 -28.59 18.20 1.45
CA GLU A 12 -29.35 17.38 0.50
C GLU A 12 -30.52 18.14 -0.14
N LEU A 13 -31.18 19.03 0.62
CA LEU A 13 -32.25 19.89 0.12
C LEU A 13 -31.72 20.86 -0.94
N LEU A 14 -30.55 21.46 -0.73
CA LEU A 14 -29.94 22.42 -1.66
C LEU A 14 -29.44 21.75 -2.94
N GLU A 15 -28.96 20.52 -2.84
CA GLU A 15 -28.53 19.67 -3.96
C GLU A 15 -29.70 19.02 -4.72
N GLY A 16 -30.91 19.01 -4.13
CA GLY A 16 -32.10 18.40 -4.72
C GLY A 16 -32.13 16.88 -4.60
N THR A 17 -31.42 16.32 -3.63
CA THR A 17 -31.26 14.87 -3.40
C THR A 17 -32.05 14.35 -2.19
N ILE A 18 -32.68 15.25 -1.41
CA ILE A 18 -33.44 14.91 -0.20
C ILE A 18 -34.68 14.05 -0.49
N ARG A 19 -34.96 13.09 0.40
CA ARG A 19 -36.19 12.28 0.39
C ARG A 19 -37.38 13.06 0.92
N GLU A 20 -38.58 12.77 0.45
CA GLU A 20 -39.80 13.50 0.86
C GLU A 20 -40.14 13.36 2.35
N GLU A 21 -39.80 12.24 2.98
CA GLU A 21 -39.99 12.06 4.43
C GLU A 21 -39.01 12.93 5.25
N ASP A 22 -37.76 13.02 4.82
CA ASP A 22 -36.72 13.81 5.46
C ASP A 22 -36.97 15.32 5.24
N ARG A 23 -37.50 15.69 4.08
CA ARG A 23 -37.97 17.05 3.79
C ARG A 23 -39.01 17.51 4.81
N ARG A 24 -40.04 16.70 5.07
CA ARG A 24 -41.09 17.03 6.05
C ARG A 24 -40.54 17.15 7.47
N ALA A 25 -39.66 16.23 7.86
CA ALA A 25 -39.01 16.29 9.17
C ALA A 25 -38.10 17.52 9.33
N LEU A 26 -37.46 17.95 8.24
CA LEU A 26 -36.68 19.18 8.18
C LEU A 26 -37.56 20.42 8.28
N GLU A 27 -38.67 20.48 7.54
CA GLU A 27 -39.64 21.59 7.61
C GLU A 27 -40.18 21.79 9.04
N GLU A 28 -40.58 20.71 9.73
CA GLU A 28 -41.02 20.76 11.13
C GLU A 28 -39.91 21.30 12.08
N HIS A 29 -38.66 20.91 11.83
CA HIS A 29 -37.54 21.42 12.62
C HIS A 29 -37.26 22.90 12.34
N LEU A 30 -37.37 23.33 11.09
CA LEU A 30 -37.19 24.72 10.70
C LEU A 30 -38.28 25.61 11.30
N GLU A 31 -39.50 25.13 11.53
CA GLU A 31 -40.53 25.90 12.25
C GLU A 31 -40.14 26.16 13.72
N SER A 32 -39.45 25.21 14.35
CA SER A 32 -39.11 25.26 15.78
C SER A 32 -37.71 25.81 16.10
N CYS A 33 -36.76 25.78 15.17
CA CYS A 33 -35.38 26.20 15.41
C CYS A 33 -34.98 27.44 14.57
N PRO A 34 -34.76 28.62 15.18
CA PRO A 34 -34.34 29.82 14.46
C PRO A 34 -32.96 29.69 13.83
N ASP A 35 -31.99 29.08 14.52
CA ASP A 35 -30.60 28.96 14.04
C ASP A 35 -30.51 28.15 12.73
N CYS A 36 -31.29 27.07 12.62
CA CYS A 36 -31.33 26.27 11.40
C CYS A 36 -32.03 27.00 10.25
N ARG A 37 -32.98 27.90 10.53
CA ARG A 37 -33.59 28.77 9.51
C ARG A 37 -32.61 29.80 8.97
N GLU A 38 -31.84 30.42 9.86
CA GLU A 38 -30.81 31.38 9.49
C GLU A 38 -29.74 30.70 8.62
N LEU A 39 -29.26 29.53 9.03
CA LEU A 39 -28.30 28.74 8.25
C LEU A 39 -28.83 28.39 6.85
N LEU A 40 -30.10 27.98 6.74
CA LEU A 40 -30.70 27.69 5.44
C LEU A 40 -30.79 28.95 4.56
N ALA A 41 -31.15 30.09 5.15
CA ALA A 41 -31.22 31.37 4.44
C ALA A 41 -29.84 31.79 3.90
N ASP A 42 -28.78 31.69 4.72
CA ASP A 42 -27.41 31.98 4.33
C ASP A 42 -26.97 31.11 3.14
N PHE A 43 -27.22 29.81 3.20
CA PHE A 43 -26.88 28.92 2.08
C PHE A 43 -27.68 29.21 0.81
N GLN A 44 -28.96 29.57 0.93
CA GLN A 44 -29.77 29.98 -0.21
C GLN A 44 -29.24 31.28 -0.82
N GLU A 45 -28.84 32.25 0.00
CA GLU A 45 -28.21 33.49 -0.47
C GLU A 45 -26.92 33.18 -1.23
N ILE A 46 -26.01 32.38 -0.66
CA ILE A 46 -24.78 31.96 -1.34
C ILE A 46 -25.09 31.28 -2.68
N LYS A 47 -26.06 30.37 -2.72
CA LYS A 47 -26.48 29.69 -3.96
C LYS A 47 -26.97 30.68 -5.02
N THR A 48 -27.77 31.68 -4.63
CA THR A 48 -28.27 32.70 -5.56
C THR A 48 -27.15 33.61 -6.07
N GLN A 49 -26.25 34.07 -5.20
CA GLN A 49 -25.11 34.89 -5.57
C GLN A 49 -24.13 34.12 -6.48
N ALA A 50 -23.87 32.85 -6.17
CA ALA A 50 -23.04 31.98 -6.99
C ALA A 50 -23.67 31.73 -8.38
N ALA A 51 -24.99 31.60 -8.47
CA ALA A 51 -25.69 31.45 -9.75
C ALA A 51 -25.63 32.72 -10.62
N ALA A 52 -25.47 33.89 -10.01
CA ALA A 52 -25.31 35.17 -10.73
C ALA A 52 -23.89 35.40 -11.27
N LEU A 53 -22.92 34.54 -10.91
CA LEU A 53 -21.55 34.67 -11.39
C LEU A 53 -21.46 34.43 -12.90
N PRO A 54 -20.58 35.15 -13.62
CA PRO A 54 -20.38 34.92 -15.04
C PRO A 54 -19.89 33.49 -15.26
N ARG A 55 -20.55 32.79 -16.19
CA ARG A 55 -20.15 31.44 -16.56
C ARG A 55 -18.87 31.51 -17.39
N ILE A 56 -17.76 31.06 -16.82
CA ILE A 56 -16.48 30.96 -17.52
C ILE A 56 -16.46 29.62 -18.24
N GLU A 57 -16.46 29.66 -19.57
CA GLU A 57 -16.27 28.45 -20.37
C GLU A 57 -14.77 28.11 -20.37
N PRO A 58 -14.37 26.90 -19.97
CA PRO A 58 -12.98 26.50 -20.04
C PRO A 58 -12.52 26.45 -21.51
N SER A 59 -11.23 26.67 -21.75
CA SER A 59 -10.66 26.51 -23.08
C SER A 59 -10.99 25.11 -23.64
N PRO A 60 -11.33 24.97 -24.94
CA PRO A 60 -11.63 23.68 -25.56
C PRO A 60 -10.53 22.61 -25.38
N ALA A 61 -9.29 23.02 -25.08
CA ALA A 61 -8.17 22.12 -24.83
C ALA A 61 -8.18 21.48 -23.42
N VAL A 62 -8.89 22.04 -22.45
CA VAL A 62 -8.89 21.58 -21.05
C VAL A 62 -9.46 20.17 -20.94
N TRP A 63 -10.61 19.92 -21.54
CA TRP A 63 -11.27 18.62 -21.44
C TRP A 63 -10.48 17.47 -22.10
N PRO A 64 -9.95 17.63 -23.34
CA PRO A 64 -9.02 16.67 -23.92
C PRO A 64 -7.80 16.41 -23.02
N ASN A 65 -7.19 17.44 -22.46
CA ASN A 65 -6.02 17.28 -21.58
C ASN A 65 -6.34 16.53 -20.28
N ILE A 66 -7.50 16.78 -19.68
CA ILE A 66 -7.97 16.03 -18.50
C ILE A 66 -8.22 14.56 -18.87
N LEU A 67 -8.92 14.31 -19.98
CA LEU A 67 -9.18 12.95 -20.45
C LEU A 67 -7.88 12.20 -20.73
N ASP A 68 -6.90 12.85 -21.34
CA ASP A 68 -5.59 12.26 -21.61
C ASP A 68 -4.78 12.03 -20.32
N ALA A 69 -4.85 12.95 -19.35
CA ALA A 69 -4.25 12.76 -18.04
C ALA A 69 -4.85 11.56 -17.30
N VAL A 70 -6.18 11.44 -17.26
CA VAL A 70 -6.89 10.30 -16.65
C VAL A 70 -6.59 8.99 -17.38
N ARG A 71 -6.55 9.01 -18.72
CA ARG A 71 -6.18 7.83 -19.53
C ARG A 71 -4.74 7.41 -19.28
N ARG A 72 -3.82 8.36 -19.16
CA ARG A 72 -2.41 8.09 -18.83
C ARG A 72 -2.28 7.49 -17.44
N GLU A 73 -2.92 8.07 -16.42
CA GLU A 73 -2.90 7.53 -15.07
C GLU A 73 -3.51 6.12 -15.01
N ARG A 74 -4.64 5.90 -15.70
CA ARG A 74 -5.24 4.57 -15.80
C ARG A 74 -4.30 3.59 -16.50
N ARG A 75 -3.63 4.00 -17.58
CA ARG A 75 -2.61 3.20 -18.28
C ARG A 75 -1.45 2.87 -17.36
N GLU A 76 -0.92 3.82 -16.61
CA GLU A 76 0.19 3.60 -15.67
C GLU A 76 -0.22 2.69 -14.51
N ARG A 77 -1.40 2.89 -13.91
CA ARG A 77 -1.95 1.99 -12.89
C ARG A 77 -2.21 0.60 -13.46
N SER A 78 -2.73 0.50 -14.69
CA SER A 78 -2.96 -0.78 -15.36
C SER A 78 -1.65 -1.44 -15.80
N ALA A 79 -0.62 -0.68 -16.18
CA ALA A 79 0.69 -1.19 -16.54
C ALA A 79 1.40 -1.69 -15.28
N ARG A 80 1.32 -0.96 -14.16
CA ARG A 80 1.72 -1.46 -12.84
C ARG A 80 0.91 -2.68 -12.44
N ALA A 81 -0.40 -2.69 -12.69
CA ALA A 81 -1.27 -3.83 -12.38
C ALA A 81 -0.97 -5.05 -13.26
N VAL A 82 -0.61 -4.88 -14.54
CA VAL A 82 -0.24 -5.93 -15.50
C VAL A 82 1.19 -6.41 -15.27
N LEU A 83 2.10 -5.53 -14.84
CA LEU A 83 3.43 -5.88 -14.34
C LEU A 83 3.38 -6.51 -12.94
N SER A 84 2.31 -6.28 -12.17
CA SER A 84 2.01 -6.92 -10.89
C SER A 84 1.00 -8.06 -11.00
N VAL A 85 0.48 -8.38 -12.20
CA VAL A 85 -0.18 -9.67 -12.43
C VAL A 85 0.94 -10.67 -12.35
N SER A 86 1.05 -11.21 -11.14
CA SER A 86 2.05 -12.15 -10.71
C SER A 86 2.08 -13.30 -11.70
N TRP A 87 3.22 -13.51 -12.37
CA TRP A 87 3.44 -14.67 -13.22
C TRP A 87 3.16 -16.00 -12.48
N TRP A 88 3.15 -15.98 -11.13
CA TRP A 88 2.71 -17.06 -10.25
C TRP A 88 1.23 -17.44 -10.44
N ASP A 89 0.33 -16.49 -10.73
CA ASP A 89 -1.09 -16.80 -11.02
C ASP A 89 -1.27 -17.59 -12.33
N ARG A 90 -0.31 -17.46 -13.27
CA ARG A 90 -0.27 -18.26 -14.51
C ARG A 90 0.41 -19.62 -14.34
N LEU A 91 1.37 -19.75 -13.42
CA LEU A 91 2.11 -20.99 -13.19
C LEU A 91 1.35 -21.98 -12.28
N PHE A 92 0.51 -21.47 -11.38
CA PHE A 92 -0.29 -22.26 -10.43
C PHE A 92 -1.75 -22.42 -10.85
N ALA A 93 -2.07 -22.10 -12.11
CA ALA A 93 -3.36 -22.46 -12.70
C ALA A 93 -3.52 -24.00 -12.63
N PRO A 94 -4.56 -24.51 -11.95
CA PRO A 94 -4.66 -25.94 -11.65
C PRO A 94 -4.81 -26.77 -12.95
N GLY A 95 -3.83 -27.64 -13.23
CA GLY A 95 -3.92 -28.53 -14.41
C GLY A 95 -2.76 -29.46 -14.81
N ARG A 96 -1.53 -29.42 -14.25
CA ARG A 96 -0.41 -30.24 -14.80
C ARG A 96 0.69 -30.75 -13.81
N PRO A 97 0.52 -31.90 -13.10
CA PRO A 97 1.61 -32.57 -12.39
C PRO A 97 1.97 -33.93 -13.02
N ARG A 98 2.88 -33.97 -14.02
CA ARG A 98 3.43 -35.24 -14.56
C ARG A 98 4.96 -35.30 -14.63
N TYR A 99 5.66 -34.18 -14.48
CA TYR A 99 7.13 -34.12 -14.69
C TYR A 99 7.95 -33.75 -13.44
N ALA A 100 7.30 -33.55 -12.29
CA ALA A 100 7.97 -33.10 -11.06
C ALA A 100 8.95 -34.14 -10.48
N LEU A 101 8.70 -35.44 -10.69
CA LEU A 101 9.46 -36.51 -10.04
C LEU A 101 10.82 -36.80 -10.73
N ALA A 102 10.90 -36.61 -12.05
CA ALA A 102 12.11 -36.87 -12.83
C ALA A 102 13.20 -35.80 -12.61
N ALA A 103 12.82 -34.55 -12.34
CA ALA A 103 13.76 -33.45 -12.11
C ALA A 103 14.50 -33.56 -10.77
N ALA A 104 13.89 -34.20 -9.77
CA ALA A 104 14.47 -34.33 -8.43
C ALA A 104 15.64 -35.32 -8.38
N LEU A 105 15.58 -36.42 -9.14
CA LEU A 105 16.65 -37.44 -9.17
C LEU A 105 17.93 -36.95 -9.84
N ALA A 106 17.83 -36.04 -10.81
CA ALA A 106 18.99 -35.48 -11.52
C ALA A 106 19.81 -34.50 -10.65
N LEU A 107 19.17 -33.76 -9.75
CA LEU A 107 19.83 -32.77 -8.89
C LEU A 107 20.72 -33.39 -7.80
N VAL A 108 20.35 -34.56 -7.28
CA VAL A 108 21.08 -35.23 -6.20
C VAL A 108 22.46 -35.71 -6.66
N LEU A 109 22.56 -36.19 -7.90
CA LEU A 109 23.82 -36.71 -8.46
C LEU A 109 24.85 -35.60 -8.75
N VAL A 110 24.40 -34.40 -9.12
CA VAL A 110 25.29 -33.28 -9.50
C VAL A 110 25.89 -32.58 -8.28
N VAL A 111 25.11 -32.41 -7.22
CA VAL A 111 25.55 -31.68 -6.02
C VAL A 111 26.52 -32.49 -5.17
N GLY A 112 26.34 -33.81 -5.10
CA GLY A 112 27.23 -34.71 -4.34
C GLY A 112 28.66 -34.77 -4.89
N GLY A 113 28.84 -34.62 -6.20
CA GLY A 113 30.16 -34.64 -6.83
C GLY A 113 30.98 -33.35 -6.66
N ALA A 114 30.32 -32.20 -6.50
CA ALA A 114 30.98 -30.89 -6.55
C ALA A 114 31.64 -30.45 -5.22
N LEU A 115 31.16 -30.98 -4.09
CA LEU A 115 31.58 -30.56 -2.74
C LEU A 115 32.96 -31.07 -2.31
N LEU A 116 33.54 -32.05 -3.02
CA LEU A 116 34.81 -32.66 -2.65
C LEU A 116 36.06 -31.88 -3.13
N ILE A 117 35.92 -30.75 -3.86
CA ILE A 117 37.01 -30.28 -4.75
C ILE A 117 37.68 -28.90 -4.41
N LEU A 118 37.19 -27.96 -3.57
CA LEU A 118 37.84 -26.60 -3.49
C LEU A 118 38.03 -25.89 -2.11
N PRO A 119 39.21 -25.24 -1.84
CA PRO A 119 39.50 -24.37 -0.67
C PRO A 119 39.64 -22.84 -0.94
N SER A 120 39.68 -22.01 0.13
CA SER A 120 39.27 -20.57 0.23
C SER A 120 40.34 -19.43 0.17
N ARG A 121 40.02 -18.24 -0.40
CA ARG A 121 40.71 -16.91 -0.20
C ARG A 121 39.76 -15.67 -0.37
N LYS A 122 40.05 -14.51 0.29
CA LYS A 122 39.27 -13.22 0.34
C LYS A 122 40.02 -12.00 -0.29
N PRO A 123 39.35 -10.94 -0.85
CA PRO A 123 39.96 -9.60 -1.06
C PRO A 123 39.09 -8.34 -0.70
N ALA A 124 39.73 -7.14 -0.70
CA ALA A 124 39.28 -5.77 -0.32
C ALA A 124 39.12 -4.77 -1.52
N ALA A 125 38.53 -3.56 -1.33
CA ALA A 125 37.97 -2.65 -2.38
C ALA A 125 38.62 -1.23 -2.56
N PRO A 126 38.47 -0.52 -3.72
CA PRO A 126 38.87 0.91 -3.94
C PRO A 126 37.78 1.91 -4.50
N ALA A 127 38.16 3.20 -4.65
CA ALA A 127 37.40 4.47 -4.84
C ALA A 127 36.93 4.91 -6.27
N VAL A 128 36.01 5.90 -6.37
CA VAL A 128 35.13 6.25 -7.53
C VAL A 128 35.49 7.53 -8.34
N SER A 129 35.29 7.52 -9.67
CA SER A 129 35.47 8.62 -10.65
C SER A 129 34.13 9.01 -11.33
N SER A 130 33.98 10.23 -11.90
CA SER A 130 32.71 10.78 -12.43
C SER A 130 32.14 10.15 -13.74
N GLY A 131 32.56 8.93 -14.10
CA GLY A 131 31.74 8.00 -14.89
C GLY A 131 30.79 7.16 -14.01
N ASN A 132 30.94 7.25 -12.69
CA ASN A 132 30.31 6.40 -11.69
C ASN A 132 29.01 6.95 -11.11
N GLY A 133 28.35 7.97 -11.66
CA GLY A 133 27.07 8.42 -11.08
C GLY A 133 26.07 7.27 -10.95
N GLY A 134 25.93 6.46 -12.00
CA GLY A 134 25.11 5.24 -12.01
C GLY A 134 25.70 4.10 -11.19
N GLU A 135 27.01 3.92 -11.19
CA GLU A 135 27.69 2.86 -10.42
C GLU A 135 27.67 3.13 -8.91
N TYR A 136 27.82 4.39 -8.52
CA TYR A 136 27.63 4.89 -7.16
C TYR A 136 26.18 4.77 -6.71
N ALA A 137 25.22 5.16 -7.57
CA ALA A 137 23.79 4.96 -7.28
C ALA A 137 23.48 3.47 -7.08
N MET A 138 24.00 2.59 -7.93
CA MET A 138 23.86 1.14 -7.79
C MET A 138 24.51 0.59 -6.52
N ALA A 139 25.70 1.07 -6.16
CA ALA A 139 26.36 0.72 -4.91
C ALA A 139 25.53 1.15 -3.70
N LYS A 140 24.93 2.35 -3.73
CA LYS A 140 24.01 2.83 -2.68
C LYS A 140 22.73 2.01 -2.59
N LEU A 141 22.16 1.57 -3.71
CA LEU A 141 21.01 0.68 -3.71
C LEU A 141 21.34 -0.71 -3.13
N GLN A 142 22.53 -1.25 -3.43
CA GLN A 142 23.02 -2.51 -2.86
C GLN A 142 23.31 -2.40 -1.35
N GLU A 143 23.92 -1.29 -0.92
CA GLU A 143 24.13 -0.97 0.50
C GLU A 143 22.78 -0.90 1.24
N ALA A 144 21.80 -0.18 0.68
CA ALA A 144 20.46 -0.10 1.25
C ALA A 144 19.79 -1.50 1.37
N GLU A 145 19.91 -2.35 0.35
CA GLU A 145 19.37 -3.72 0.40
C GLU A 145 19.94 -4.53 1.59
N ILE A 146 21.23 -4.39 1.89
CA ILE A 146 21.85 -5.06 3.04
C ILE A 146 21.20 -4.57 4.35
N HIS A 147 21.06 -3.24 4.52
CA HIS A 147 20.45 -2.66 5.71
C HIS A 147 18.99 -3.08 5.90
N TYR A 148 18.18 -3.08 4.83
CA TYR A 148 16.81 -3.55 4.89
C TYR A 148 16.71 -5.04 5.27
N ARG A 149 17.58 -5.90 4.73
CA ARG A 149 17.58 -7.33 5.10
C ARG A 149 17.91 -7.54 6.58
N LEU A 150 18.83 -6.75 7.13
CA LEU A 150 19.15 -6.78 8.56
C LEU A 150 17.95 -6.32 9.41
N ALA A 151 17.32 -5.21 9.03
CA ALA A 151 16.13 -4.69 9.70
C ALA A 151 14.97 -5.69 9.68
N ILE A 152 14.66 -6.25 8.50
CA ILE A 152 13.61 -7.27 8.34
C ILE A 152 13.89 -8.46 9.24
N ARG A 153 15.13 -8.94 9.31
CA ARG A 153 15.48 -10.07 10.20
C ARG A 153 15.22 -9.73 11.66
N ALA A 154 15.76 -8.62 12.15
CA ALA A 154 15.61 -8.19 13.55
C ALA A 154 14.13 -7.98 13.93
N LEU A 155 13.36 -7.33 13.05
CA LEU A 155 11.93 -7.09 13.25
C LEU A 155 11.10 -8.37 13.13
N SER A 156 11.45 -9.30 12.24
CA SER A 156 10.76 -10.60 12.14
C SER A 156 10.96 -11.42 13.41
N ASP A 157 12.17 -11.43 13.96
CA ASP A 157 12.49 -12.12 15.22
C ASP A 157 11.72 -11.48 16.39
N ALA A 158 11.66 -10.15 16.46
CA ALA A 158 10.90 -9.42 17.46
C ALA A 158 9.38 -9.63 17.35
N ALA A 159 8.85 -9.65 16.12
CA ALA A 159 7.42 -9.88 15.85
C ALA A 159 7.02 -11.33 16.17
N ALA A 160 7.85 -12.33 15.86
CA ALA A 160 7.58 -13.73 16.18
C ALA A 160 7.44 -13.96 17.69
N GLY A 161 8.30 -13.34 18.51
CA GLY A 161 8.18 -13.38 19.97
C GLY A 161 6.88 -12.73 20.50
N GLN A 162 6.29 -11.83 19.72
CA GLN A 162 5.06 -11.12 20.04
C GLN A 162 3.79 -11.79 19.49
N GLN A 163 3.85 -12.76 18.59
CA GLN A 163 2.65 -13.42 18.07
C GLN A 163 2.02 -14.42 19.06
N THR A 164 2.77 -14.88 20.07
CA THR A 164 2.42 -15.96 21.03
C THR A 164 1.22 -15.71 21.97
N GLY A 165 0.48 -14.60 21.82
CA GLY A 165 -0.69 -14.28 22.64
C GLY A 165 -1.84 -13.62 21.89
N LEU A 166 -1.84 -13.70 20.56
CA LEU A 166 -2.95 -13.24 19.72
C LEU A 166 -3.98 -14.37 19.58
N ASP A 167 -5.24 -14.02 19.29
CA ASP A 167 -6.25 -15.02 18.99
C ASP A 167 -5.90 -15.77 17.68
N ALA A 168 -6.39 -17.01 17.55
CA ALA A 168 -6.03 -17.88 16.43
C ALA A 168 -6.42 -17.31 15.05
N LYS A 169 -7.53 -16.57 14.95
CA LYS A 169 -8.01 -16.00 13.69
C LYS A 169 -7.13 -14.82 13.24
N THR A 170 -6.70 -13.98 14.18
CA THR A 170 -5.82 -12.85 13.93
C THR A 170 -4.41 -13.31 13.58
N MET A 171 -3.88 -14.34 14.25
CA MET A 171 -2.59 -14.94 13.88
C MET A 171 -2.61 -15.52 12.47
N GLU A 172 -3.69 -16.21 12.09
CA GLU A 172 -3.82 -16.80 10.76
C GLU A 172 -3.91 -15.74 9.65
N ALA A 173 -4.66 -14.65 9.90
CA ALA A 173 -4.71 -13.51 8.98
C ALA A 173 -3.33 -12.85 8.81
N LEU A 174 -2.60 -12.67 9.92
CA LEU A 174 -1.27 -12.05 9.90
C LEU A 174 -0.21 -12.91 9.18
N ASP A 175 -0.21 -14.22 9.42
CA ASP A 175 0.68 -15.15 8.72
C ASP A 175 0.40 -15.17 7.21
N ARG A 176 -0.88 -15.13 6.82
CA ARG A 176 -1.30 -15.03 5.42
C ARG A 176 -0.77 -13.75 4.74
N ASP A 177 -0.89 -12.61 5.42
CA ASP A 177 -0.43 -11.33 4.89
C ASP A 177 1.11 -11.28 4.80
N LEU A 178 1.81 -11.78 5.82
CA LEU A 178 3.27 -11.82 5.84
C LEU A 178 3.84 -12.72 4.73
N ARG A 179 3.21 -13.88 4.48
CA ARG A 179 3.56 -14.78 3.37
C ARG A 179 3.39 -14.10 2.01
N THR A 180 2.36 -13.27 1.86
CA THR A 180 2.10 -12.51 0.63
C THR A 180 3.22 -11.49 0.38
N ILE A 181 3.60 -10.73 1.41
CA ILE A 181 4.70 -9.76 1.32
C ILE A 181 6.04 -10.45 1.00
N ASP A 182 6.30 -11.62 1.61
CA ASP A 182 7.53 -12.38 1.37
C ASP A 182 7.63 -12.95 -0.05
N ALA A 183 6.50 -13.37 -0.63
CA ALA A 183 6.43 -13.81 -2.02
C ALA A 183 6.76 -12.69 -3.01
N VAL A 184 6.28 -11.47 -2.76
CA VAL A 184 6.60 -10.28 -3.59
C VAL A 184 8.10 -9.96 -3.52
N ILE A 185 8.69 -9.97 -2.31
CA ILE A 185 10.12 -9.76 -2.12
C ILE A 185 10.96 -10.81 -2.86
N ALA A 186 10.57 -12.08 -2.80
CA ALA A 186 11.27 -13.15 -3.51
C ALA A 186 11.27 -12.93 -5.03
N SER A 187 10.14 -12.52 -5.60
CA SER A 187 10.01 -12.21 -7.03
C SER A 187 10.87 -10.99 -7.43
N CYS A 188 10.90 -9.94 -6.61
CA CYS A 188 11.76 -8.78 -6.86
C CYS A 188 13.25 -9.14 -6.78
N ARG A 189 13.65 -10.01 -5.85
CA ARG A 189 15.04 -10.52 -5.78
C ARG A 189 15.43 -11.28 -7.04
N GLU A 190 14.54 -12.12 -7.55
CA GLU A 190 14.79 -12.86 -8.77
C GLU A 190 14.94 -11.95 -9.99
N ALA A 191 14.16 -10.86 -10.07
CA ALA A 191 14.33 -9.85 -11.13
C ALA A 191 15.70 -9.15 -11.06
N VAL A 192 16.18 -8.85 -9.85
CA VAL A 192 17.53 -8.30 -9.61
C VAL A 192 18.63 -9.33 -9.92
N LEU A 193 18.41 -10.63 -9.68
CA LEU A 193 19.38 -11.67 -10.03
C LEU A 193 19.51 -11.86 -11.55
N ARG A 194 18.40 -11.73 -12.29
CA ARG A 194 18.37 -11.85 -13.76
C ARG A 194 19.09 -10.70 -14.45
N ASP A 195 18.95 -9.48 -13.94
CA ASP A 195 19.75 -8.34 -14.38
C ASP A 195 20.27 -7.54 -13.19
N PRO A 196 21.48 -7.87 -12.69
CA PRO A 196 22.06 -7.22 -11.52
C PRO A 196 22.31 -5.72 -11.68
N ARG A 197 22.34 -5.21 -12.92
CA ARG A 197 22.57 -3.81 -13.27
C ARG A 197 21.28 -3.04 -13.53
N ASN A 198 20.12 -3.70 -13.49
CA ASN A 198 18.83 -3.06 -13.64
C ASN A 198 18.47 -2.25 -12.38
N VAL A 199 18.61 -0.93 -12.47
CA VAL A 199 18.28 0.02 -11.40
C VAL A 199 16.81 -0.07 -10.99
N GLU A 200 15.90 -0.21 -11.95
CA GLU A 200 14.45 -0.25 -11.72
C GLU A 200 14.05 -1.48 -10.91
N ALA A 201 14.57 -2.68 -11.25
CA ALA A 201 14.33 -3.90 -10.48
C ALA A 201 14.80 -3.78 -9.02
N ARG A 202 15.93 -3.08 -8.77
CA ARG A 202 16.43 -2.83 -7.41
C ARG A 202 15.59 -1.84 -6.64
N VAL A 203 15.11 -0.77 -7.28
CA VAL A 203 14.19 0.20 -6.66
C VAL A 203 12.89 -0.50 -6.24
N TYR A 204 12.32 -1.36 -7.09
CA TYR A 204 11.14 -2.17 -6.72
C TYR A 204 11.42 -3.12 -5.55
N LEU A 205 12.59 -3.77 -5.52
CA LEU A 205 12.99 -4.62 -4.41
C LEU A 205 13.10 -3.85 -3.07
N LEU A 206 13.70 -2.65 -3.08
CA LEU A 206 13.79 -1.81 -1.88
C LEU A 206 12.40 -1.34 -1.42
N GLY A 207 11.49 -1.05 -2.34
CA GLY A 207 10.09 -0.75 -2.02
C GLY A 207 9.38 -1.93 -1.33
N ALA A 208 9.56 -3.14 -1.84
CA ALA A 208 9.01 -4.36 -1.22
C ALA A 208 9.59 -4.61 0.18
N TYR A 209 10.89 -4.36 0.38
CA TYR A 209 11.50 -4.43 1.71
C TYR A 209 10.94 -3.38 2.69
N LYS A 210 10.81 -2.13 2.25
CA LYS A 210 10.23 -1.06 3.07
C LYS A 210 8.81 -1.41 3.54
N GLY A 211 7.98 -1.93 2.64
CA GLY A 211 6.63 -2.38 2.99
C GLY A 211 6.60 -3.50 4.04
N LYS A 212 7.55 -4.45 3.97
CA LYS A 212 7.67 -5.49 5.02
C LYS A 212 8.09 -4.91 6.38
N VAL A 213 9.01 -3.95 6.39
CA VAL A 213 9.45 -3.26 7.63
C VAL A 213 8.26 -2.54 8.27
N GLU A 214 7.55 -1.72 7.51
CA GLU A 214 6.38 -0.97 7.99
C GLU A 214 5.30 -1.92 8.55
N PHE A 215 5.06 -3.05 7.90
CA PHE A 215 4.12 -4.07 8.40
C PHE A 215 4.56 -4.68 9.74
N LEU A 216 5.83 -5.04 9.88
CA LEU A 216 6.37 -5.60 11.12
C LEU A 216 6.38 -4.59 12.28
N GLU A 217 6.70 -3.33 12.01
CA GLU A 217 6.63 -2.25 13.00
C GLU A 217 5.20 -2.05 13.49
N ASN A 218 4.21 -2.07 12.58
CA ASN A 218 2.79 -1.95 12.93
C ASN A 218 2.31 -3.10 13.82
N ILE A 219 2.73 -4.35 13.54
CA ILE A 219 2.41 -5.49 14.41
C ILE A 219 2.95 -5.26 15.82
N ILE A 220 4.21 -4.80 15.91
CA ILE A 220 4.89 -4.58 17.18
C ILE A 220 4.24 -3.46 17.97
N GLU A 221 3.89 -2.35 17.30
CA GLU A 221 3.24 -1.21 17.94
C GLU A 221 1.81 -1.53 18.39
N ALA A 222 1.03 -2.24 17.57
CA ALA A 222 -0.32 -2.66 17.91
C ALA A 222 -0.34 -3.49 19.19
N LYS A 223 0.62 -4.43 19.35
CA LYS A 223 0.71 -5.22 20.59
C LYS A 223 1.16 -4.37 21.78
N LYS A 224 2.14 -3.47 21.61
CA LYS A 224 2.58 -2.55 22.67
C LYS A 224 1.43 -1.69 23.21
N LYS A 225 0.54 -1.22 22.33
CA LYS A 225 -0.66 -0.47 22.72
C LYS A 225 -1.67 -1.35 23.46
N SER A 226 -1.84 -2.61 23.05
CA SER A 226 -2.73 -3.56 23.73
C SER A 226 -2.22 -4.03 25.11
N THR A 227 -0.90 -4.00 25.36
CA THR A 227 -0.31 -4.42 26.64
C THR A 227 -0.04 -3.27 27.61
N ALA A 228 -0.19 -2.02 27.17
CA ALA A 228 -0.14 -0.87 28.07
C ALA A 228 -1.37 -0.91 29.02
N PRO A 229 -1.18 -0.86 30.35
CA PRO A 229 -2.31 -0.80 31.27
C PRO A 229 -3.10 0.47 30.98
N LEU A 230 -4.44 0.35 31.02
CA LEU A 230 -5.38 1.46 31.08
C LEU A 230 -5.11 2.28 32.36
N SER A 231 -4.04 3.07 32.36
CA SER A 231 -3.80 4.09 33.39
C SER A 231 -4.58 5.34 32.97
N GLY A 232 -5.90 5.21 33.01
CA GLY A 232 -6.86 6.29 32.86
C GLY A 232 -7.62 6.43 34.17
N LYS A 233 -7.10 7.31 35.03
CA LYS A 233 -7.63 7.72 36.33
C LYS A 233 -9.16 7.82 36.33
N ILE A 234 -9.82 7.00 37.15
CA ILE A 234 -11.03 7.43 37.84
C ILE A 234 -10.52 8.25 39.02
N ALA A 235 -10.49 9.56 38.86
CA ALA A 235 -10.32 10.51 39.94
C ALA A 235 -11.59 11.35 40.01
N LEU A 236 -12.19 11.30 41.20
CA LEU A 236 -13.41 11.97 41.69
C LEU A 236 -14.74 11.34 41.28
#